data_AF-A0A0J9X2X5-F1
#
_entry.id   AF-A0A0J9X2X5-F1
#
_cell.length_a   1.000
_cell.length_b   1.000
_cell.length_c   1.000
_cell.angle_alpha   90.00
_cell.angle_beta   90.00
_cell.angle_gamma   90.00
#
_symmetry.space_group_name_H-M   'P 1'
#
loop_
_entity.id
_entity.type
_entity.pdbx_description
1 polymer ?
#
loop_
_entity_poly.entity_id
_entity_poly.type
_entity_poly.pdbx_seq_one_letter_code
_entity_poly.pdbx_strand_id
1 'polypeptide(L)'
;MYNAGFYPKADYNAQLRCFAYLEKAIVAVDNQIKAAEEAEPSAKPASGEPADNIVGLYKNQRLILTSARDMMASFQGSLSVKKADRFWETWDGCKKIAFEMVEGLDQPEGSFAQRLNELEEGRYIK
;
A
#
# COMPACT_ATOMS: atom_id res chain seq x y z
N MET A 1 18.72 -12.47 -24.20
CA MET A 1 17.40 -12.74 -24.79
C MET A 1 16.51 -13.33 -23.69
N TYR A 2 15.59 -12.56 -23.13
CA TYR A 2 14.65 -13.07 -22.13
C TYR A 2 13.49 -13.76 -22.85
N ASN A 3 13.16 -14.97 -22.39
CA ASN A 3 12.13 -15.83 -23.00
C ASN A 3 10.80 -15.07 -23.09
N ALA A 4 10.26 -14.99 -24.30
CA ALA A 4 9.00 -14.34 -24.61
C ALA A 4 7.92 -14.75 -23.60
N GLY A 5 7.47 -13.79 -22.78
CA GLY A 5 6.40 -13.97 -21.79
C GLY A 5 6.81 -14.07 -20.33
N PHE A 6 8.11 -13.96 -19.99
CA PHE A 6 8.59 -14.02 -18.60
C PHE A 6 9.38 -12.78 -18.14
N TYR A 7 9.10 -12.34 -16.92
CA TYR A 7 9.87 -11.34 -16.17
C TYR A 7 11.13 -11.96 -15.52
N PRO A 8 12.17 -11.16 -15.26
CA PRO A 8 13.36 -11.64 -14.55
C PRO A 8 13.06 -12.01 -13.08
N LYS A 9 13.86 -12.91 -12.50
CA LYS A 9 13.72 -13.34 -11.10
C LYS A 9 13.84 -12.17 -10.09
N ALA A 10 14.56 -11.11 -10.44
CA ALA A 10 14.64 -9.92 -9.61
C ALA A 10 13.27 -9.25 -9.42
N ASP A 11 12.42 -9.26 -10.47
CA ASP A 11 11.07 -8.71 -10.42
C ASP A 11 10.17 -9.52 -9.48
N TYR A 12 10.28 -10.85 -9.53
CA TYR A 12 9.61 -11.75 -8.57
C TYR A 12 9.92 -11.34 -7.12
N ASN A 13 11.18 -11.08 -6.79
CA ASN A 13 11.58 -10.69 -5.44
C ASN A 13 11.02 -9.30 -5.07
N ALA A 14 11.00 -8.36 -6.01
CA ALA A 14 10.40 -7.05 -5.82
C ALA A 14 8.90 -7.15 -5.55
N GLN A 15 8.17 -7.99 -6.29
CA GLN A 15 6.76 -8.25 -6.04
C GLN A 15 6.52 -8.76 -4.61
N LEU A 16 7.32 -9.72 -4.13
CA LEU A 16 7.17 -10.25 -2.77
C LEU A 16 7.40 -9.16 -1.70
N ARG A 17 8.40 -8.30 -1.88
CA ARG A 17 8.67 -7.19 -0.93
C ARG A 17 7.53 -6.18 -0.90
N CYS A 18 7.05 -5.76 -2.07
CA CYS A 18 5.91 -4.84 -2.18
C CYS A 18 4.64 -5.45 -1.57
N PHE A 19 4.39 -6.74 -1.79
CA PHE A 19 3.24 -7.43 -1.21
C PHE A 19 3.32 -7.50 0.33
N ALA A 20 4.47 -7.88 0.88
CA ALA A 20 4.68 -7.89 2.33
C ALA A 20 4.56 -6.48 2.95
N TYR A 21 5.02 -5.45 2.23
CA TYR A 21 4.88 -4.07 2.66
C TYR A 21 3.41 -3.61 2.69
N LEU A 22 2.60 -4.06 1.73
CA LEU A 22 1.16 -3.81 1.73
C LEU A 22 0.47 -4.48 2.93
N GLU A 23 0.85 -5.71 3.28
CA GLU A 23 0.33 -6.37 4.49
C GLU A 23 0.71 -5.61 5.76
N LYS A 24 1.94 -5.07 5.83
CA LYS A 24 2.37 -4.19 6.93
C LYS A 24 1.53 -2.91 6.99
N ALA A 25 1.17 -2.32 5.85
CA ALA A 25 0.34 -1.12 5.79
C ALA A 25 -1.09 -1.38 6.30
N ILE A 26 -1.66 -2.56 6.02
CA ILE A 26 -2.97 -2.96 6.54
C ILE A 26 -2.94 -3.04 8.07
N VAL A 27 -1.91 -3.65 8.65
CA VAL A 27 -1.73 -3.71 10.11
C VAL A 27 -1.58 -2.30 10.69
N ALA A 28 -0.83 -1.43 10.03
CA ALA A 28 -0.64 -0.06 10.49
C ALA A 28 -1.96 0.74 10.50
N VAL A 29 -2.76 0.66 9.44
CA VAL A 29 -4.06 1.36 9.40
C VAL A 29 -5.07 0.76 10.39
N ASP A 30 -5.05 -0.55 10.63
CA ASP A 30 -5.89 -1.17 11.68
C ASP A 30 -5.56 -0.61 13.07
N ASN A 31 -4.27 -0.40 13.36
CA ASN A 31 -3.84 0.23 14.61
C ASN A 31 -4.27 1.70 14.70
N GLN A 32 -4.22 2.45 13.59
CA GLN A 32 -4.68 3.84 13.54
C GLN A 32 -6.19 3.96 13.77
N ILE A 33 -6.99 3.06 13.19
CA ILE A 33 -8.44 3.00 13.42
C ILE A 33 -8.70 2.75 14.90
N LYS A 34 -8.05 1.74 15.50
CA LYS A 34 -8.22 1.43 16.92
C LYS A 34 -7.83 2.59 17.82
N ALA A 35 -6.68 3.21 17.58
CA ALA A 35 -6.22 4.36 18.36
C ALA A 35 -7.16 5.56 18.22
N ALA A 36 -7.68 5.83 17.02
CA ALA A 36 -8.62 6.91 16.78
C ALA A 36 -10.00 6.64 17.43
N GLU A 37 -10.49 5.40 17.40
CA GLU A 37 -11.73 4.99 18.08
C GLU A 37 -11.60 5.05 19.61
N GLU A 38 -10.43 4.73 20.18
CA GLU A 38 -10.13 4.89 21.61
C GLU A 38 -9.98 6.37 22.04
N ALA A 39 -9.54 7.23 21.11
CA ALA A 39 -9.31 8.65 21.34
C ALA A 39 -10.57 9.54 21.15
N GLU A 40 -11.73 8.98 20.80
CA GLU A 40 -13.00 9.71 20.74
C GLU A 40 -13.81 9.61 22.06
N PRO A 41 -13.61 10.49 23.05
CA PRO A 41 -14.56 10.66 24.13
C PRO A 41 -15.73 11.50 23.64
N SER A 42 -16.80 10.86 23.14
CA SER A 42 -18.18 11.38 23.10
C SER A 42 -18.37 12.92 23.06
N ALA A 43 -17.75 13.60 22.10
CA ALA A 43 -17.97 15.01 21.85
C ALA A 43 -18.99 15.15 20.72
N LYS A 44 -20.25 15.41 21.05
CA LYS A 44 -21.24 15.91 20.08
C LYS A 44 -20.67 17.19 19.46
N PRO A 45 -20.46 17.29 18.14
CA PRO A 45 -20.05 18.53 17.53
C PRO A 45 -21.16 19.57 17.73
N ALA A 46 -20.84 20.65 18.43
CA ALA A 46 -21.71 21.79 18.68
C ALA A 46 -21.47 22.88 17.62
N SER A 47 -21.46 22.53 16.35
CA SER A 47 -21.46 23.47 15.22
C SER A 47 -21.46 22.64 13.93
N GLY A 48 -22.22 23.07 12.93
CA GLY A 48 -22.41 22.37 11.65
C GLY A 48 -21.18 22.36 10.72
N GLU A 49 -19.97 22.30 11.27
CA GLU A 49 -18.74 21.99 10.52
C GLU A 49 -18.48 20.48 10.61
N PRO A 50 -18.08 19.82 9.51
CA PRO A 50 -17.75 18.40 9.56
C PRO A 50 -16.53 18.24 10.47
N ALA A 51 -16.70 17.57 11.61
CA ALA A 51 -15.57 16.99 12.30
C ALA A 51 -14.85 16.12 11.27
N ASP A 52 -13.58 16.41 10.98
CA ASP A 52 -12.72 15.58 10.14
C ASP A 52 -12.79 14.16 10.67
N ASN A 53 -13.61 13.31 10.02
CA ASN A 53 -13.85 11.95 10.48
C ASN A 53 -12.63 11.12 10.12
N ILE A 54 -11.58 11.27 10.92
CA ILE A 54 -10.27 10.66 10.75
C ILE A 54 -10.40 9.13 10.76
N VAL A 55 -11.33 8.59 11.56
CA VAL A 55 -11.69 7.16 11.57
C VAL A 55 -12.27 6.75 10.22
N GLY A 56 -13.17 7.56 9.65
CA GLY A 56 -13.75 7.33 8.32
C GLY A 56 -12.70 7.35 7.21
N LEU A 57 -11.73 8.26 7.28
CA LEU A 57 -10.59 8.30 6.36
C LEU A 57 -9.75 7.02 6.45
N TYR A 58 -9.38 6.60 7.67
CA TYR A 58 -8.63 5.36 7.88
C TYR A 58 -9.39 4.11 7.42
N LYS A 59 -10.71 4.04 7.67
CA LYS A 59 -11.56 2.94 7.16
C LYS A 59 -11.57 2.88 5.64
N ASN A 60 -11.60 4.03 4.96
CA ASN A 60 -11.49 4.07 3.50
C ASN A 60 -10.10 3.62 3.01
N GLN A 61 -9.03 4.08 3.64
CA GLN A 61 -7.66 3.64 3.31
C GLN A 61 -7.49 2.14 3.52
N ARG A 62 -8.01 1.59 4.63
CA ARG A 62 -8.04 0.14 4.89
C ARG A 62 -8.76 -0.63 3.79
N LEU A 63 -9.91 -0.13 3.32
CA LEU A 63 -10.66 -0.77 2.23
C LEU A 63 -9.84 -0.81 0.93
N ILE A 64 -9.18 0.29 0.57
CA ILE A 64 -8.31 0.38 -0.61
C ILE A 64 -7.16 -0.63 -0.49
N LEU A 65 -6.44 -0.63 0.64
CA LEU A 65 -5.29 -1.50 0.85
C LEU A 65 -5.68 -2.99 0.87
N THR A 66 -6.80 -3.34 1.51
CA THR A 66 -7.31 -4.72 1.54
C THR A 66 -7.72 -5.18 0.15
N SER A 67 -8.41 -4.33 -0.60
CA SER A 67 -8.83 -4.64 -1.98
C SER A 67 -7.62 -4.84 -2.90
N ALA A 68 -6.61 -3.97 -2.78
CA ALA A 68 -5.34 -4.12 -3.49
C ALA A 68 -4.65 -5.44 -3.13
N ARG A 69 -4.60 -5.78 -1.84
CA ARG A 69 -3.98 -7.01 -1.34
C ARG A 69 -4.66 -8.24 -1.94
N ASP A 70 -5.98 -8.29 -1.94
CA ASP A 70 -6.72 -9.45 -2.45
C ASP A 70 -6.56 -9.61 -3.97
N MET A 71 -6.50 -8.51 -4.72
CA MET A 71 -6.16 -8.54 -6.14
C MET A 71 -4.73 -9.06 -6.35
N MET A 72 -3.76 -8.54 -5.59
CA MET A 72 -2.34 -8.89 -5.73
C MET A 72 -2.02 -10.32 -5.27
N ALA A 73 -2.76 -10.88 -4.31
CA ALA A 73 -2.51 -12.21 -3.76
C ALA A 73 -2.50 -13.32 -4.83
N SER A 74 -3.29 -13.15 -5.90
CA SER A 74 -3.37 -14.11 -7.01
C SER A 74 -2.23 -13.97 -8.04
N PHE A 75 -1.43 -12.91 -7.94
CA PHE A 75 -0.42 -12.53 -8.93
C PHE A 75 0.98 -12.36 -8.35
N GLN A 76 1.11 -12.21 -7.03
CA GLN A 76 2.39 -12.00 -6.37
C GLN A 76 3.38 -13.15 -6.62
N GLY A 77 4.66 -12.81 -6.78
CA GLY A 77 5.69 -13.79 -7.09
C GLY A 77 5.43 -14.50 -8.42
N SER A 78 4.91 -13.81 -9.43
CA SER A 78 4.75 -14.40 -10.75
C SER A 78 5.82 -13.92 -11.70
N LEU A 79 6.48 -14.87 -12.38
CA LEU A 79 7.33 -14.57 -13.52
C LEU A 79 6.53 -14.34 -14.81
N SER A 80 5.22 -14.59 -14.83
CA SER A 80 4.41 -14.38 -16.04
C SER A 80 4.19 -12.89 -16.28
N VAL A 81 4.48 -12.42 -17.50
CA VAL A 81 4.28 -11.00 -17.88
C VAL A 81 2.89 -10.49 -17.55
N LYS A 82 1.85 -11.24 -17.91
CA LYS A 82 0.45 -10.82 -17.66
C LYS A 82 0.12 -10.68 -16.17
N LYS A 83 0.69 -11.54 -15.33
CA LYS A 83 0.44 -11.49 -13.88
C LYS A 83 1.29 -10.41 -13.21
N ALA A 84 2.56 -10.29 -13.60
CA ALA A 84 3.46 -9.23 -13.14
C ALA A 84 2.91 -7.84 -13.51
N ASP A 85 2.45 -7.63 -14.74
CA ASP A 85 1.85 -6.36 -15.18
C ASP A 85 0.65 -5.98 -14.28
N ARG A 86 -0.28 -6.93 -14.03
CA ARG A 86 -1.42 -6.71 -13.12
C ARG A 86 -1.03 -6.44 -11.68
N PHE A 87 0.00 -7.14 -11.18
CA PHE A 87 0.54 -6.90 -9.86
C PHE A 87 1.03 -5.45 -9.76
N TRP A 88 1.85 -5.02 -10.72
CA TRP A 88 2.46 -3.70 -10.72
C TRP A 88 1.44 -2.58 -10.92
N GLU A 89 0.44 -2.76 -11.79
CA GLU A 89 -0.69 -1.83 -11.93
C GLU A 89 -1.44 -1.63 -10.60
N THR A 90 -1.69 -2.74 -9.89
CA THR A 90 -2.39 -2.68 -8.59
C THR A 90 -1.53 -2.00 -7.52
N TRP A 91 -0.24 -2.36 -7.46
CA TRP A 91 0.73 -1.75 -6.55
C TRP A 91 0.86 -0.24 -6.78
N ASP A 92 0.99 0.19 -8.04
CA ASP A 92 1.13 1.60 -8.40
C ASP A 92 -0.10 2.43 -7.97
N GLY A 93 -1.29 1.81 -7.95
CA GLY A 93 -2.52 2.44 -7.47
C GLY A 93 -2.61 2.64 -5.95
N CYS A 94 -1.86 1.86 -5.15
CA CYS A 94 -1.98 1.90 -3.68
C CYS A 94 -0.68 2.24 -2.93
N LYS A 95 0.49 2.22 -3.58
CA LYS A 95 1.81 2.35 -2.93
C LYS A 95 2.00 3.61 -2.10
N LYS A 96 1.38 4.73 -2.52
CA LYS A 96 1.44 5.98 -1.75
C LYS A 96 0.69 5.86 -0.43
N ILE A 97 -0.53 5.33 -0.45
CA ILE A 97 -1.32 5.08 0.77
C ILE A 97 -0.59 4.07 1.66
N ALA A 98 -0.03 3.01 1.08
CA ALA A 98 0.74 2.02 1.84
C ALA A 98 1.95 2.66 2.55
N PHE A 99 2.66 3.56 1.87
CA PHE A 99 3.76 4.31 2.47
C PHE A 99 3.27 5.20 3.61
N GLU A 100 2.25 6.03 3.38
CA GLU A 100 1.72 6.95 4.39
C GLU A 100 1.23 6.22 5.65
N MET A 101 0.67 5.01 5.50
CA MET A 101 0.24 4.21 6.65
C MET A 101 1.40 3.61 7.44
N VAL A 102 2.46 3.18 6.76
CA VAL A 102 3.60 2.53 7.43
C VAL A 102 4.57 3.54 8.03
N GLU A 103 4.86 4.61 7.30
CA GLU A 103 5.91 5.56 7.65
C GLU A 103 5.32 6.87 8.21
N GLY A 104 4.04 7.17 7.97
CA GLY A 104 3.39 8.41 8.40
C GLY A 104 3.44 9.53 7.36
N LEU A 105 2.67 10.59 7.61
CA LEU A 105 2.57 11.76 6.71
C LEU A 105 3.72 12.77 6.88
N ASP A 106 4.32 12.83 8.06
CA ASP A 106 5.35 13.82 8.42
C ASP A 106 6.77 13.40 8.01
N GLN A 107 6.88 12.67 6.91
CA GLN A 107 8.17 12.14 6.46
C GLN A 107 9.00 13.20 5.73
N PRO A 108 10.34 13.16 5.85
CA PRO A 108 11.23 14.06 5.13
C PRO A 108 11.01 14.00 3.61
N GLU A 109 11.27 15.10 2.91
CA GLU A 109 11.23 15.14 1.45
C GLU A 109 12.16 14.06 0.86
N GLY A 110 11.68 13.32 -0.15
CA GLY A 110 12.42 12.24 -0.79
C GLY A 110 12.35 10.87 -0.11
N SER A 111 11.87 10.78 1.14
CA SER A 111 11.67 9.51 1.86
C SER A 111 10.80 8.51 1.09
N PHE A 112 9.71 8.99 0.49
CA PHE A 112 8.83 8.17 -0.34
C PHE A 112 9.57 7.56 -1.53
N ALA A 113 10.34 8.38 -2.26
CA ALA A 113 11.08 7.92 -3.43
C ALA A 113 12.19 6.92 -3.03
N GLN A 114 12.92 7.19 -1.95
CA GLN A 114 13.94 6.27 -1.44
C GLN A 114 13.33 4.93 -1.06
N ARG A 115 12.26 4.96 -0.26
CA ARG A 115 11.58 3.74 0.18
C ARG A 115 11.03 2.95 -1.00
N LEU A 116 10.53 3.64 -2.01
CA LEU A 116 10.03 2.99 -3.20
C LEU A 116 11.13 2.33 -4.01
N ASN A 117 12.29 2.97 -4.16
CA ASN A 117 13.44 2.38 -4.83
C ASN A 117 13.92 1.10 -4.13
N GLU A 118 13.94 1.09 -2.79
CA GLU A 118 14.28 -0.11 -2.01
C GLU A 118 13.27 -1.24 -2.22
N LEU A 119 11.97 -0.92 -2.18
CA LEU A 119 10.91 -1.90 -2.35
C LEU A 119 10.91 -2.48 -3.77
N GLU A 120 10.94 -1.60 -4.77
CA GLU A 120 10.86 -1.94 -6.19
C GLU A 120 12.22 -2.35 -6.81
N GLU A 121 13.28 -2.53 -6.02
CA GLU A 121 14.60 -2.91 -6.53
C GLU A 121 14.55 -4.20 -7.38
N GLY A 122 14.89 -4.09 -8.66
CA GLY A 122 14.83 -5.21 -9.60
C GLY A 122 13.48 -5.41 -10.29
N ARG A 123 12.50 -4.51 -10.06
CA ARG A 123 11.33 -4.35 -10.93
C ARG A 123 11.81 -4.16 -12.36
N TYR A 124 11.25 -4.94 -13.28
CA TYR A 124 11.56 -4.80 -14.68
C TYR A 124 10.69 -3.72 -15.31
N ILE A 125 11.35 -2.72 -15.90
CA ILE A 125 10.72 -1.63 -16.64
C ILE A 125 10.96 -1.89 -18.12
N LYS A 126 9.88 -1.98 -18.89
CA LYS A 126 9.91 -2.22 -20.34
C LYS A 126 10.40 -1.00 -21.11
#